data_AF-A0A8R7VGQ3-F1
#
_entry.id   AF-A0A8R7VGQ3-F1
#
_cell.length_a   1.000
_cell.length_b   1.000
_cell.length_c   1.000
_cell.angle_alpha   90.00
_cell.angle_beta   90.00
_cell.angle_gamma   90.00
#
_symmetry.space_group_name_H-M   'P 1'
#
loop_
_entity.id
_entity.type
_entity.pdbx_description
1 polymer ?
#
loop_
_entity_poly.entity_id
_entity_poly.type
_entity_poly.pdbx_seq_one_letter_code
_entity_poly.pdbx_strand_id
1 'polypeptide(L)'
;MEQQRCDYCFRDGWSDPQRRPVLNFMAITEDGPMFLRSINTEGEVKSKEYIRDRLCEIIEAVGPTNVVQVITDNASNCRGAGLLVQERYNHIFWTPCVVHTLNLALKSIGSATSQDDPLYDHCNWISEIAADGFRIKHFIMSHSMRLSMFNASSKLKLLAVADTRFASQVVMLKRLVQIRQALTMMVVGPKWNDYRNDNVEGARFVKEKILDDDWWNKVEYFIEFAEPIYSMIRAADTDKPCLHLTYEMWDMMIEKVKEVIYRKEGLEPHEESPFFSAVNDVLIFRWTKSSTPLHCLAHSLNPKYYTQAWISEVPGRQAPHMDQEISDERNACFRRFYPHGGPEMNELKQQFANFSLMGPGFNGFDSIEDRSLLEPKQWWGIHGNSAPALRTIALKLLGQPTSSSYSERNWSTYGMIHNTLRNRLNPARVEDLVFVHQNLRLISRKSPEYISGPSRFWDIGGDRYELFVGGADFLEQAELSLDEPELEDLLNEIEALDVD
;
A
#
# COMPACT_ATOMS: atom_id res chain seq x y z
N MET A 1 -12.44 -29.27 6.61
CA MET A 1 -11.36 -28.50 5.95
C MET A 1 -11.43 -28.78 4.45
N GLU A 2 -12.54 -28.41 3.82
CA GLU A 2 -12.72 -28.55 2.37
C GLU A 2 -12.50 -27.17 1.74
N GLN A 3 -11.52 -27.08 0.83
CA GLN A 3 -11.34 -26.04 -0.19
C GLN A 3 -11.21 -24.57 0.27
N GLN A 4 -10.46 -24.29 1.33
CA GLN A 4 -9.93 -22.93 1.55
C GLN A 4 -8.65 -22.74 0.72
N ARG A 5 -8.72 -21.82 -0.24
CA ARG A 5 -7.67 -21.54 -1.25
C ARG A 5 -7.00 -20.22 -0.89
N CYS A 6 -5.66 -20.20 -0.93
CA CYS A 6 -4.83 -19.21 -0.24
C CYS A 6 -3.81 -18.54 -1.19
N ASP A 7 -3.65 -17.23 -1.08
CA ASP A 7 -2.51 -16.48 -1.60
C ASP A 7 -1.47 -16.27 -0.54
N TYR A 8 -0.18 -16.15 -0.90
CA TYR A 8 0.85 -15.80 0.08
C TYR A 8 1.31 -14.37 -0.02
N CYS A 9 1.29 -13.70 1.12
CA CYS A 9 1.99 -12.46 1.31
C CYS A 9 3.28 -12.76 2.09
N PHE A 10 4.41 -12.45 1.48
CA PHE A 10 5.75 -12.56 2.02
C PHE A 10 6.40 -11.17 2.09
N ARG A 11 7.08 -10.88 3.20
CA ARG A 11 7.96 -9.73 3.30
C ARG A 11 9.18 -10.06 4.14
N ASP A 12 10.32 -9.54 3.68
CA ASP A 12 11.55 -9.53 4.44
C ASP A 12 11.69 -8.19 5.19
N GLY A 13 12.10 -8.23 6.45
CA GLY A 13 12.75 -7.07 7.06
C GLY A 13 12.09 -6.48 8.30
N TRP A 14 11.82 -7.30 9.31
CA TRP A 14 11.85 -6.81 10.68
C TRP A 14 12.97 -7.49 11.45
N SER A 15 13.71 -6.67 12.19
CA SER A 15 14.70 -7.11 13.14
C SER A 15 14.13 -6.85 14.53
N ASP A 16 14.05 -7.87 15.37
CA ASP A 16 13.48 -7.68 16.70
C ASP A 16 14.30 -6.71 17.56
N PRO A 17 13.87 -6.36 18.79
CA PRO A 17 14.67 -5.49 19.65
C PRO A 17 16.09 -6.01 19.93
N GLN A 18 16.39 -7.28 19.67
CA GLN A 18 17.73 -7.89 19.70
C GLN A 18 18.42 -7.95 18.32
N ARG A 19 17.82 -7.32 17.31
CA ARG A 19 18.21 -7.27 15.90
C ARG A 19 18.11 -8.60 15.15
N ARG A 20 17.23 -9.51 15.59
CA ARG A 20 17.03 -10.81 14.94
C ARG A 20 16.12 -10.69 13.73
N PRO A 21 16.59 -11.02 12.52
CA PRO A 21 15.78 -10.94 11.32
C PRO A 21 14.67 -12.00 11.32
N VAL A 22 13.46 -11.61 10.93
CA VAL A 22 12.30 -12.52 10.88
C VAL A 22 11.64 -12.50 9.50
N LEU A 23 11.15 -13.66 9.06
CA LEU A 23 10.30 -13.83 7.87
C LEU A 23 8.88 -14.17 8.29
N ASN A 24 7.90 -13.39 7.83
CA ASN A 24 6.48 -13.62 8.07
C ASN A 24 5.81 -14.18 6.83
N PHE A 25 5.00 -15.22 7.02
CA PHE A 25 4.18 -15.85 5.99
C PHE A 25 2.71 -15.72 6.36
N MET A 26 1.94 -15.12 5.46
CA MET A 26 0.49 -14.99 5.59
C MET A 26 -0.18 -15.64 4.40
N ALA A 27 -1.28 -16.35 4.66
CA ALA A 27 -2.22 -16.80 3.64
C ALA A 27 -3.37 -15.81 3.53
N ILE A 28 -3.90 -15.58 2.33
CA ILE A 28 -5.10 -14.78 2.13
C ILE A 28 -6.09 -15.62 1.36
N THR A 29 -7.25 -15.83 1.98
CA THR A 29 -8.32 -16.67 1.44
C THR A 29 -9.55 -15.86 1.13
N GLU A 30 -10.56 -16.50 0.55
CA GLU A 30 -11.88 -15.90 0.38
C GLU A 30 -12.51 -15.40 1.68
N ASP A 31 -12.17 -16.03 2.82
CA ASP A 31 -12.64 -15.65 4.15
C ASP A 31 -11.75 -14.58 4.80
N GLY A 32 -10.74 -14.09 4.08
CA GLY A 32 -9.79 -13.09 4.55
C GLY A 32 -8.40 -13.66 4.89
N PRO A 33 -7.55 -12.81 5.48
CA PRO A 33 -6.16 -13.12 5.82
C PRO A 33 -6.05 -14.12 6.98
N MET A 34 -4.96 -14.88 6.99
CA MET A 34 -4.57 -15.82 8.03
C MET A 34 -3.05 -15.78 8.20
N PHE A 35 -2.59 -15.67 9.44
CA PHE A 35 -1.17 -15.76 9.74
C PHE A 35 -0.76 -17.23 9.79
N LEU A 36 0.22 -17.63 8.98
CA LEU A 36 0.61 -19.04 8.90
C LEU A 36 1.80 -19.35 9.77
N ARG A 37 2.87 -18.57 9.59
CA ARG A 37 4.14 -18.88 10.23
C ARG A 37 5.00 -17.63 10.28
N SER A 38 5.81 -17.59 11.33
CA SER A 38 6.98 -16.74 11.38
C SER A 38 8.23 -17.59 11.52
N ILE A 39 9.32 -17.15 10.91
CA ILE A 39 10.60 -17.86 10.96
C ILE A 39 11.68 -16.87 11.36
N ASN A 40 12.30 -17.09 12.51
CA ASN A 40 13.56 -16.43 12.85
C ASN A 40 14.67 -16.89 11.88
N THR A 41 15.36 -15.95 11.25
CA THR A 41 16.48 -16.21 10.31
C THR A 41 17.82 -15.70 10.84
N GLU A 42 17.96 -15.59 12.16
CA GLU A 42 19.23 -15.25 12.80
C GLU A 42 20.33 -16.26 12.42
N GLY A 43 21.49 -15.74 11.98
CA GLY A 43 22.61 -16.56 11.52
C GLY A 43 22.49 -17.09 10.08
N GLU A 44 21.35 -16.88 9.42
CA GLU A 44 21.12 -17.34 8.04
C GLU A 44 21.36 -16.22 7.02
N VAL A 45 21.95 -16.58 5.88
CA VAL A 45 22.06 -15.68 4.74
C VAL A 45 20.74 -15.75 3.96
N LYS A 46 20.01 -14.63 3.90
CA LYS A 46 18.75 -14.49 3.15
C LYS A 46 18.97 -14.46 1.64
N SER A 47 19.58 -15.49 1.08
CA SER A 47 19.72 -15.64 -0.35
C SER A 47 18.35 -15.91 -0.99
N LYS A 48 18.27 -15.70 -2.31
CA LYS A 48 17.05 -16.02 -3.07
C LYS A 48 16.68 -17.51 -2.97
N GLU A 49 17.68 -18.40 -2.86
CA GLU A 49 17.47 -19.84 -2.68
C GLU A 49 16.90 -20.16 -1.30
N TYR A 50 17.42 -19.53 -0.25
CA TYR A 50 16.91 -19.69 1.12
C TYR A 50 15.44 -19.26 1.21
N ILE A 51 15.12 -18.08 0.68
CA ILE A 51 13.74 -17.56 0.67
C ILE A 51 12.83 -18.48 -0.16
N ARG A 52 13.29 -18.93 -1.33
CA ARG A 52 12.56 -19.90 -2.16
C ARG A 52 12.24 -21.17 -1.38
N ASP A 53 13.20 -21.73 -0.65
CA ASP A 53 12.98 -22.98 0.09
C ASP A 53 11.93 -22.82 1.18
N ARG A 54 11.96 -21.70 1.91
CA ARG A 54 10.91 -21.38 2.90
C ARG A 54 9.54 -21.17 2.24
N LEU A 55 9.48 -20.49 1.10
CA LEU A 55 8.23 -20.35 0.35
C LEU A 55 7.70 -21.71 -0.12
N CYS A 56 8.57 -22.59 -0.64
CA CYS A 56 8.17 -23.93 -1.08
C CYS A 56 7.65 -24.78 0.08
N GLU A 57 8.33 -24.77 1.24
CA GLU A 57 7.84 -25.48 2.44
C GLU A 57 6.41 -25.08 2.81
N ILE A 58 6.11 -23.78 2.74
CA ILE A 58 4.78 -23.24 3.04
C ILE A 58 3.76 -23.60 1.95
N ILE A 59 4.14 -23.53 0.66
CA ILE A 59 3.30 -23.92 -0.48
C ILE A 59 2.93 -25.40 -0.40
N GLU A 60 3.88 -26.28 -0.07
CA GLU A 60 3.63 -27.71 0.09
C GLU A 60 2.72 -27.99 1.29
N ALA A 61 2.87 -27.24 2.39
CA ALA A 61 2.02 -27.41 3.58
C ALA A 61 0.54 -27.06 3.35
N VAL A 62 0.25 -26.04 2.52
CA VAL A 62 -1.14 -25.68 2.16
C VAL A 62 -1.65 -26.49 0.96
N GLY A 63 -0.74 -27.00 0.14
CA GLY A 63 -1.03 -27.71 -1.09
C GLY A 63 -0.87 -26.78 -2.30
N PRO A 64 0.02 -27.09 -3.27
CA PRO A 64 0.30 -26.21 -4.40
C PRO A 64 -0.94 -25.86 -5.24
N THR A 65 -1.93 -26.75 -5.32
CA THR A 65 -3.18 -26.55 -6.08
C THR A 65 -4.10 -25.49 -5.48
N ASN A 66 -3.91 -25.16 -4.20
CA ASN A 66 -4.67 -24.15 -3.48
C ASN A 66 -4.05 -22.76 -3.60
N VAL A 67 -2.90 -22.64 -4.26
CA VAL A 67 -2.09 -21.42 -4.36
C VAL A 67 -2.14 -20.88 -5.77
N VAL A 68 -2.43 -19.58 -5.90
CA VAL A 68 -2.50 -18.91 -7.21
C VAL A 68 -1.35 -17.92 -7.38
N GLN A 69 -1.02 -17.17 -6.32
CA GLN A 69 0.07 -16.20 -6.38
C GLN A 69 0.88 -16.12 -5.08
N VAL A 70 2.13 -15.68 -5.23
CA VAL A 70 3.05 -15.31 -4.17
C VAL A 70 3.42 -13.84 -4.34
N ILE A 71 3.02 -13.03 -3.36
CA ILE A 71 3.32 -11.60 -3.30
C ILE A 71 4.55 -11.38 -2.44
N THR A 72 5.58 -10.72 -2.97
CA THR A 72 6.78 -10.33 -2.20
C THR A 72 7.07 -8.83 -2.33
N ASP A 73 7.93 -8.30 -1.46
CA ASP A 73 8.58 -7.01 -1.75
C ASP A 73 9.51 -7.09 -2.99
N ASN A 74 9.99 -5.93 -3.44
CA ASN A 74 10.79 -5.82 -4.65
C ASN A 74 12.30 -5.97 -4.41
N ALA A 75 12.72 -6.41 -3.22
CA ALA A 75 14.13 -6.66 -2.97
C ALA A 75 14.66 -7.73 -3.94
N SER A 76 15.92 -7.63 -4.34
CA SER A 76 16.52 -8.50 -5.36
C SER A 76 16.41 -9.98 -4.99
N ASN A 77 16.62 -10.32 -3.72
CA ASN A 77 16.53 -11.70 -3.24
C ASN A 77 15.09 -12.21 -3.24
N CYS A 78 14.12 -11.38 -2.85
CA CYS A 78 12.70 -11.70 -2.84
C CYS A 78 12.16 -11.93 -4.27
N ARG A 79 12.52 -11.02 -5.20
CA ARG A 79 12.22 -11.18 -6.63
C ARG A 79 12.85 -12.45 -7.19
N GLY A 80 14.12 -12.70 -6.90
CA GLY A 80 14.79 -13.92 -7.33
C GLY A 80 14.11 -15.18 -6.81
N ALA A 81 13.70 -15.18 -5.54
CA ALA A 81 13.01 -16.31 -4.92
C ALA A 81 11.63 -16.55 -5.56
N GLY A 82 10.86 -15.48 -5.77
CA GLY A 82 9.55 -15.53 -6.41
C GLY A 82 9.60 -16.10 -7.82
N LEU A 83 10.57 -15.68 -8.63
CA LEU A 83 10.79 -16.23 -9.96
C LEU A 83 11.16 -17.73 -9.93
N LEU A 84 11.99 -18.16 -8.97
CA LEU A 84 12.32 -19.58 -8.80
C LEU A 84 11.11 -20.43 -8.36
N VAL A 85 10.22 -19.87 -7.52
CA VAL A 85 8.95 -20.51 -7.16
C VAL A 85 8.06 -20.65 -8.40
N GLN A 86 7.99 -19.60 -9.21
CA GLN A 86 7.22 -19.58 -10.45
C GLN A 86 7.76 -20.57 -11.50
N GLU A 87 9.07 -20.84 -11.52
CA GLU A 87 9.67 -21.91 -12.35
C GLU A 87 9.32 -23.30 -11.83
N ARG A 88 9.28 -23.50 -10.51
CA ARG A 88 8.95 -24.79 -9.90
C ARG A 88 7.47 -25.14 -10.01
N TYR A 89 6.58 -24.16 -9.85
CA TYR A 89 5.13 -24.34 -9.92
C TYR A 89 4.55 -23.49 -11.04
N ASN A 90 4.36 -24.10 -12.21
CA ASN A 90 3.99 -23.35 -13.40
C ASN A 90 2.64 -22.61 -13.28
N HIS A 91 1.71 -23.10 -12.47
CA HIS A 91 0.40 -22.44 -12.27
C HIS A 91 0.41 -21.33 -11.21
N ILE A 92 1.50 -21.19 -10.43
CA ILE A 92 1.65 -20.14 -9.41
C ILE A 92 2.37 -18.94 -10.04
N PHE A 93 1.86 -17.74 -9.77
CA PHE A 93 2.44 -16.48 -10.21
C PHE A 93 3.24 -15.83 -9.08
N TRP A 94 4.35 -15.19 -9.43
CA TRP A 94 4.99 -14.23 -8.55
C TRP A 94 4.56 -12.83 -8.94
N THR A 95 4.12 -12.06 -7.94
CA THR A 95 3.66 -10.68 -8.10
C THR A 95 4.40 -9.77 -7.13
N PRO A 96 5.05 -8.70 -7.59
CA PRO A 96 5.60 -7.71 -6.68
C PRO A 96 4.50 -6.93 -5.96
N CYS A 97 4.77 -6.53 -4.73
CA CYS A 97 3.87 -5.71 -3.92
C CYS A 97 3.64 -4.34 -4.57
N VAL A 98 2.37 -4.01 -4.86
CA VAL A 98 1.98 -2.74 -5.49
C VAL A 98 2.27 -1.56 -4.57
N VAL A 99 1.96 -1.67 -3.28
CA VAL A 99 2.25 -0.63 -2.27
C VAL A 99 3.75 -0.33 -2.20
N HIS A 100 4.58 -1.37 -2.20
CA HIS A 100 6.03 -1.18 -2.18
C HIS A 100 6.53 -0.56 -3.50
N THR A 101 5.95 -0.96 -4.63
CA THR A 101 6.27 -0.40 -5.95
C THR A 101 5.97 1.10 -6.02
N LEU A 102 4.79 1.52 -5.57
CA LEU A 102 4.39 2.94 -5.54
C LEU A 102 5.24 3.76 -4.56
N ASN A 103 5.58 3.19 -3.39
CA ASN A 103 6.52 3.84 -2.47
C ASN A 103 7.90 4.04 -3.09
N LEU A 104 8.39 3.07 -3.88
CA LEU A 104 9.65 3.20 -4.62
C LEU A 104 9.53 4.23 -5.76
N ALA A 105 8.36 4.38 -6.38
CA ALA A 105 8.11 5.41 -7.39
C ALA A 105 8.21 6.81 -6.77
N LEU A 106 7.48 7.05 -5.67
CA LEU A 106 7.58 8.32 -4.95
C LEU A 106 9.00 8.59 -4.45
N LYS A 107 9.70 7.55 -3.97
CA LYS A 107 11.11 7.69 -3.58
C LYS A 107 12.00 8.13 -4.74
N SER A 108 11.82 7.56 -5.93
CA SER A 108 12.56 7.98 -7.11
C SER A 108 12.27 9.44 -7.46
N ILE A 109 11.01 9.87 -7.35
CA ILE A 109 10.61 11.26 -7.63
C ILE A 109 11.22 12.23 -6.60
N GLY A 110 11.15 11.95 -5.30
CA GLY A 110 11.62 12.91 -4.29
C GLY A 110 12.97 12.62 -3.65
N SER A 111 13.84 11.85 -4.30
CA SER A 111 15.23 11.63 -3.86
C SER A 111 16.26 11.94 -4.95
N ALA A 112 15.88 12.75 -5.95
CA ALA A 112 16.75 13.20 -7.02
C ALA A 112 17.71 14.29 -6.49
N THR A 113 18.77 13.88 -5.76
CA THR A 113 19.68 14.80 -5.05
C THR A 113 21.05 14.96 -5.71
N SER A 114 21.41 14.10 -6.67
CA SER A 114 22.70 14.17 -7.38
C SER A 114 22.49 14.69 -8.79
N GLN A 115 23.41 15.53 -9.30
CA GLN A 115 23.42 15.97 -10.70
C GLN A 115 23.59 14.82 -11.69
N ASP A 116 24.08 13.67 -11.23
CA ASP A 116 24.16 12.44 -12.03
C ASP A 116 22.80 11.74 -12.19
N ASP A 117 21.78 12.14 -11.43
CA ASP A 117 20.43 11.58 -11.52
C ASP A 117 19.69 12.22 -12.71
N PRO A 118 19.20 11.42 -13.69
CA PRO A 118 18.41 11.95 -14.81
C PRO A 118 17.19 12.77 -14.37
N LEU A 119 16.68 12.55 -13.15
CA LEU A 119 15.55 13.29 -12.59
C LEU A 119 15.94 14.60 -11.92
N TYR A 120 17.23 14.87 -11.71
CA TYR A 120 17.71 16.02 -10.91
C TYR A 120 17.14 17.35 -11.41
N ASP A 121 17.28 17.62 -12.71
CA ASP A 121 16.85 18.89 -13.32
C ASP A 121 15.34 19.16 -13.15
N HIS A 122 14.54 18.11 -12.99
CA HIS A 122 13.08 18.18 -12.93
C HIS A 122 12.53 18.02 -11.50
N CYS A 123 13.21 17.24 -10.65
CA CYS A 123 12.68 16.78 -9.37
C CYS A 123 13.51 17.18 -8.14
N ASN A 124 14.69 17.81 -8.30
CA ASN A 124 15.54 18.18 -7.14
C ASN A 124 14.81 19.07 -6.12
N TRP A 125 13.97 19.99 -6.59
CA TRP A 125 13.17 20.86 -5.72
C TRP A 125 12.26 20.07 -4.75
N ILE A 126 11.83 18.85 -5.12
CA ILE A 126 11.03 17.97 -4.27
C ILE A 126 11.87 17.45 -3.11
N SER A 127 13.11 17.05 -3.39
CA SER A 127 14.06 16.61 -2.37
C SER A 127 14.38 17.73 -1.39
N GLU A 128 14.50 18.98 -1.89
CA GLU A 128 14.73 20.17 -1.07
C GLU A 128 13.56 20.48 -0.12
N ILE A 129 12.31 20.48 -0.62
CA ILE A 129 11.15 20.73 0.25
C ILE A 129 10.98 19.64 1.31
N ALA A 130 11.28 18.39 0.98
CA ALA A 130 11.22 17.28 1.93
C ALA A 130 12.28 17.45 3.03
N ALA A 131 13.52 17.74 2.64
CA ALA A 131 14.62 18.00 3.58
C ALA A 131 14.33 19.20 4.49
N ASP A 132 13.78 20.29 3.93
CA ASP A 132 13.36 21.47 4.68
C ASP A 132 12.28 21.12 5.72
N GLY A 133 11.25 20.36 5.32
CA GLY A 133 10.17 19.93 6.21
C GLY A 133 10.67 19.06 7.37
N PHE A 134 11.57 18.10 7.10
CA PHE A 134 12.21 17.30 8.16
C PHE A 134 13.08 18.15 9.08
N ARG A 135 13.82 19.13 8.54
CA ARG A 135 14.63 20.04 9.35
C ARG A 135 13.76 20.90 10.27
N ILE A 136 12.61 21.37 9.81
CA ILE A 136 11.62 22.09 10.64
C ILE A 136 11.10 21.18 11.76
N LYS A 137 10.64 19.97 11.42
CA LYS A 137 10.18 18.97 12.40
C LYS A 137 11.26 18.71 13.46
N HIS A 138 12.46 18.34 13.02
CA HIS A 138 13.56 18.00 13.92
C HIS A 138 13.94 19.18 14.82
N PHE A 139 13.98 20.40 14.27
CA PHE A 139 14.26 21.60 15.05
C PHE A 139 13.26 21.81 16.18
N ILE A 140 11.96 21.61 15.92
CA ILE A 140 10.89 21.80 16.92
C ILE A 140 10.90 20.67 17.95
N MET A 141 10.99 19.41 17.50
CA MET A 141 10.83 18.24 18.38
C MET A 141 12.06 17.94 19.23
N SER A 142 13.26 18.36 18.81
CA SER A 142 14.52 18.08 19.53
C SER A 142 14.69 18.84 20.84
N HIS A 143 13.89 19.88 21.12
CA HIS A 143 14.06 20.70 22.31
C HIS A 143 12.71 20.96 23.02
N SER A 144 12.63 20.62 24.30
CA SER A 144 11.40 20.69 25.11
C SER A 144 10.73 22.07 25.10
N MET A 145 11.52 23.16 25.16
CA MET A 145 10.98 24.52 25.09
C MET A 145 10.34 24.83 23.73
N ARG A 146 10.96 24.41 22.61
CA ARG A 146 10.44 24.64 21.26
C ARG A 146 9.16 23.84 21.05
N LEU A 147 9.15 22.59 21.52
CA LEU A 147 7.97 21.74 21.53
C LEU A 147 6.84 22.34 22.39
N SER A 148 7.16 22.90 23.55
CA SER A 148 6.17 23.58 24.40
C SER A 148 5.59 24.83 23.73
N MET A 149 6.41 25.60 23.02
CA MET A 149 5.94 26.74 22.25
C MET A 149 5.02 26.33 21.11
N PHE A 150 5.36 25.23 20.42
CA PHE A 150 4.51 24.66 19.38
C PHE A 150 3.17 24.17 19.95
N ASN A 151 3.18 23.40 21.03
CA ASN A 151 1.97 22.89 21.69
C ASN A 151 1.07 24.00 22.25
N ALA A 152 1.63 25.18 22.55
CA ALA A 152 0.82 26.33 22.96
C ALA A 152 0.09 27.01 21.79
N SER A 153 0.60 26.86 20.57
CA SER A 153 0.06 27.48 19.34
C SER A 153 -0.77 26.52 18.48
N SER A 154 -0.63 25.21 18.68
CA SER A 154 -1.29 24.16 17.88
C SER A 154 -2.06 23.19 18.76
N LYS A 155 -3.30 22.87 18.36
CA LYS A 155 -4.05 21.72 18.91
C LYS A 155 -3.54 20.38 18.34
N LEU A 156 -3.00 20.40 17.12
CA LEU A 156 -2.47 19.22 16.44
C LEU A 156 -0.99 19.01 16.76
N LYS A 157 -0.56 17.75 16.84
CA LYS A 157 0.84 17.40 17.07
C LYS A 157 1.60 17.14 15.76
N LEU A 158 2.90 17.37 15.80
CA LEU A 158 3.80 16.90 14.75
C LEU A 158 3.89 15.37 14.82
N LEU A 159 3.81 14.74 13.66
CA LEU A 159 3.85 13.28 13.57
C LEU A 159 5.28 12.77 13.84
N ALA A 160 5.41 11.86 14.79
CA ALA A 160 6.61 11.05 14.97
C ALA A 160 6.57 9.90 13.94
N VAL A 161 6.75 10.22 12.66
CA VAL A 161 6.80 9.18 11.62
C VAL A 161 8.17 8.52 11.64
N ALA A 162 8.21 7.19 11.76
CA ALA A 162 9.42 6.40 11.61
C ALA A 162 9.89 6.38 10.13
N ASP A 163 11.21 6.45 9.91
CA ASP A 163 11.88 6.58 8.60
C ASP A 163 11.83 5.30 7.73
N THR A 164 10.66 4.70 7.52
CA THR A 164 10.56 3.41 6.82
C THR A 164 10.05 3.50 5.38
N ARG A 165 9.38 4.58 4.95
CA ARG A 165 8.81 4.72 3.57
C ARG A 165 8.71 6.16 3.10
N PHE A 166 8.83 6.39 1.79
CA PHE A 166 8.72 7.73 1.22
C PHE A 166 7.32 8.36 1.36
N ALA A 167 6.25 7.55 1.45
CA ALA A 167 4.92 8.05 1.81
C ALA A 167 4.89 8.82 3.16
N SER A 168 5.84 8.56 4.08
CA SER A 168 5.98 9.33 5.32
C SER A 168 6.30 10.80 5.08
N GLN A 169 7.03 11.11 4.02
CA GLN A 169 7.42 12.47 3.68
C GLN A 169 6.20 13.26 3.22
N VAL A 170 5.36 12.66 2.37
CA VAL A 170 4.09 13.25 1.90
C VAL A 170 3.16 13.51 3.09
N VAL A 171 3.02 12.54 3.98
CA VAL A 171 2.22 12.66 5.21
C VAL A 171 2.74 13.80 6.12
N MET A 172 4.05 13.87 6.33
CA MET A 172 4.68 14.92 7.12
C MET A 172 4.45 16.31 6.51
N LEU A 173 4.63 16.45 5.20
CA LEU A 173 4.40 17.72 4.49
C LEU A 173 2.92 18.14 4.54
N LYS A 174 1.98 17.20 4.36
CA LYS A 174 0.55 17.45 4.56
C LYS A 174 0.26 17.96 5.97
N ARG A 175 0.84 17.32 6.99
CA ARG A 175 0.71 17.77 8.39
C ARG A 175 1.26 19.17 8.57
N LEU A 176 2.43 19.50 7.99
CA LEU A 176 3.01 20.85 8.05
C LEU A 176 2.07 21.91 7.45
N VAL A 177 1.41 21.62 6.32
CA VAL A 177 0.44 22.52 5.70
C VAL A 177 -0.77 22.74 6.62
N GLN A 178 -1.31 21.69 7.23
CA GLN A 178 -2.43 21.81 8.18
C GLN A 178 -2.10 22.69 9.39
N ILE A 179 -0.87 22.61 9.91
CA ILE A 179 -0.42 23.39 11.07
C ILE A 179 0.27 24.71 10.68
N ARG A 180 0.25 25.11 9.39
CA ARG A 180 0.92 26.31 8.88
C ARG A 180 0.61 27.55 9.73
N GLN A 181 -0.66 27.78 10.05
CA GLN A 181 -1.09 28.93 10.86
C GLN A 181 -0.47 28.90 12.28
N ALA A 182 -0.45 27.73 12.91
CA ALA A 182 0.14 27.56 14.24
C ALA A 182 1.66 27.76 14.23
N LEU A 183 2.33 27.26 13.20
CA LEU A 183 3.76 27.49 12.97
C LEU A 183 4.07 28.97 12.76
N THR A 184 3.26 29.68 11.99
CA THR A 184 3.39 31.13 11.79
C THR A 184 3.24 31.89 13.11
N MET A 185 2.21 31.58 13.91
CA MET A 185 2.01 32.19 15.22
C MET A 185 3.20 31.92 16.16
N MET A 186 3.76 30.71 16.11
CA MET A 186 4.92 30.34 16.92
C MET A 186 6.16 31.17 16.58
N VAL A 187 6.50 31.35 15.30
CA VAL A 187 7.74 32.07 14.90
C VAL A 187 7.64 33.59 14.93
N VAL A 188 6.41 34.12 14.96
CA VAL A 188 6.12 35.56 15.12
C VAL A 188 5.94 35.92 16.61
N GLY A 189 5.62 34.94 17.46
CA GLY A 189 5.33 35.16 18.89
C GLY A 189 6.52 35.70 19.70
N PRO A 190 6.26 36.44 20.80
CA PRO A 190 7.31 37.05 21.62
C PRO A 190 8.27 36.02 22.23
N LYS A 191 7.75 34.86 22.65
CA LYS A 191 8.54 33.75 23.21
C LYS A 191 9.63 33.24 22.25
N TRP A 192 9.45 33.39 20.94
CA TRP A 192 10.45 33.00 19.94
C TRP A 192 11.65 33.95 19.92
N ASN A 193 11.42 35.24 20.18
CA ASN A 193 12.48 36.23 20.25
C ASN A 193 13.30 36.08 21.54
N ASP A 194 12.67 35.64 22.63
CA ASP A 194 13.35 35.40 23.92
C ASP A 194 14.23 34.14 23.88
N TYR A 195 13.90 33.17 23.01
CA TYR A 195 14.62 31.91 22.86
C TYR A 195 15.94 32.03 22.06
N ARG A 196 16.24 33.19 21.46
CA ARG A 196 17.33 33.40 20.48
C ARG A 196 18.76 33.03 20.92
N ASN A 197 19.00 32.56 22.14
CA ASN A 197 20.32 32.26 22.66
C ASN A 197 20.82 30.83 22.37
N ASP A 198 19.97 29.95 21.82
CA ASP A 198 20.35 28.58 21.45
C ASP A 198 19.97 28.25 19.98
N ASN A 199 20.93 27.70 19.23
CA ASN A 199 20.83 27.37 17.79
C ASN A 199 20.20 28.48 16.92
N VAL A 200 20.82 29.67 16.95
CA VAL A 200 20.38 30.89 16.21
C VAL A 200 20.17 30.61 14.73
N GLU A 201 21.08 29.84 14.12
CA GLU A 201 21.04 29.55 12.68
C GLU A 201 19.84 28.66 12.32
N GLY A 202 19.57 27.61 13.10
CA GLY A 202 18.38 26.78 12.94
C GLY A 202 17.08 27.56 13.16
N ALA A 203 17.04 28.43 14.16
CA ALA A 203 15.87 29.28 14.42
C ALA A 203 15.63 30.27 13.27
N ARG A 204 16.68 30.88 12.73
CA ARG A 204 16.59 31.75 11.56
C ARG A 204 16.06 31.00 10.35
N PHE A 205 16.65 29.84 10.03
CA PHE A 205 16.21 29.00 8.92
C PHE A 205 14.72 28.62 9.03
N VAL A 206 14.27 28.14 10.19
CA VAL A 206 12.87 27.75 10.40
C VAL A 206 11.93 28.93 10.25
N LYS A 207 12.31 30.11 10.78
CA LYS A 207 11.51 31.33 10.63
C LYS A 207 11.42 31.80 9.18
N GLU A 208 12.54 31.80 8.47
CA GLU A 208 12.60 32.19 7.05
C GLU A 208 11.71 31.27 6.21
N LYS A 209 11.83 29.95 6.38
CA LYS A 209 11.03 28.97 5.62
C LYS A 209 9.53 29.02 5.95
N ILE A 210 9.15 29.15 7.22
CA ILE A 210 7.73 29.23 7.61
C ILE A 210 7.06 30.50 7.05
N LEU A 211 7.82 31.59 6.85
CA LEU A 211 7.31 32.84 6.29
C LEU A 211 7.50 32.96 4.77
N ASP A 212 8.00 31.92 4.10
CA ASP A 212 8.26 31.89 2.66
C ASP A 212 7.04 31.33 1.92
N ASP A 213 6.25 32.20 1.29
CA ASP A 213 5.06 31.81 0.53
C ASP A 213 5.40 30.99 -0.73
N ASP A 214 6.56 31.19 -1.35
CA ASP A 214 6.98 30.40 -2.52
C ASP A 214 7.28 28.95 -2.11
N TRP A 215 7.94 28.78 -0.96
CA TRP A 215 8.17 27.46 -0.38
C TRP A 215 6.85 26.72 -0.09
N TRP A 216 5.87 27.41 0.52
CA TRP A 216 4.55 26.81 0.75
C TRP A 216 3.83 26.44 -0.55
N ASN A 217 3.88 27.28 -1.58
CA ASN A 217 3.29 26.97 -2.88
C ASN A 217 3.92 25.72 -3.51
N LYS A 218 5.24 25.53 -3.38
CA LYS A 218 5.93 24.31 -3.82
C LYS A 218 5.50 23.08 -3.02
N VAL A 219 5.37 23.20 -1.70
CA VAL A 219 4.89 22.11 -0.84
C VAL A 219 3.47 21.70 -1.22
N GLU A 220 2.57 22.66 -1.39
CA GLU A 220 1.18 22.42 -1.80
C GLU A 220 1.13 21.79 -3.20
N TYR A 221 1.92 22.28 -4.16
CA TYR A 221 2.01 21.68 -5.48
C TYR A 221 2.45 20.21 -5.43
N PHE A 222 3.51 19.90 -4.67
CA PHE A 222 3.98 18.53 -4.49
C PHE A 222 2.90 17.63 -3.90
N ILE A 223 2.20 18.09 -2.86
CA ILE A 223 1.11 17.34 -2.24
C ILE A 223 -0.02 17.07 -3.24
N GLU A 224 -0.40 18.07 -4.04
CA GLU A 224 -1.50 17.94 -5.01
C GLU A 224 -1.23 16.83 -6.03
N PHE A 225 -0.04 16.76 -6.65
CA PHE A 225 0.23 15.72 -7.65
C PHE A 225 0.70 14.39 -7.02
N ALA A 226 1.21 14.39 -5.79
CA ALA A 226 1.48 13.16 -5.05
C ALA A 226 0.19 12.50 -4.52
N GLU A 227 -0.92 13.24 -4.42
CA GLU A 227 -2.20 12.76 -3.89
C GLU A 227 -2.76 11.54 -4.63
N PRO A 228 -2.85 11.51 -5.97
CA PRO A 228 -3.33 10.32 -6.68
C PRO A 228 -2.48 9.07 -6.40
N ILE A 229 -1.16 9.23 -6.31
CA ILE A 229 -0.22 8.13 -6.00
C ILE A 229 -0.45 7.65 -4.56
N TYR A 230 -0.58 8.59 -3.62
CA TYR A 230 -0.84 8.29 -2.21
C TYR A 230 -2.20 7.61 -2.01
N SER A 231 -3.24 8.13 -2.64
CA SER A 231 -4.58 7.54 -2.65
C SER A 231 -4.58 6.09 -3.18
N MET A 232 -3.81 5.81 -4.24
CA MET A 232 -3.65 4.45 -4.75
C MET A 232 -2.92 3.55 -3.74
N ILE A 233 -1.85 4.04 -3.10
CA ILE A 233 -1.17 3.32 -2.01
C ILE A 233 -2.17 2.93 -0.93
N ARG A 234 -3.01 3.89 -0.49
CA ARG A 234 -4.00 3.68 0.57
C ARG A 234 -5.03 2.62 0.18
N ALA A 235 -5.55 2.68 -1.05
CA ALA A 235 -6.53 1.72 -1.53
C ALA A 235 -5.93 0.30 -1.69
N ALA A 236 -4.67 0.19 -2.13
CA ALA A 236 -3.95 -1.08 -2.23
C ALA A 236 -3.48 -1.63 -0.86
N ASP A 237 -3.32 -0.76 0.15
CA ASP A 237 -2.95 -1.09 1.53
C ASP A 237 -4.17 -1.44 2.41
N THR A 238 -5.24 -1.98 1.81
CA THR A 238 -6.44 -2.42 2.54
C THR A 238 -6.57 -3.94 2.55
N ASP A 239 -7.43 -4.41 3.44
CA ASP A 239 -7.79 -5.82 3.57
C ASP A 239 -8.72 -6.28 2.43
N LYS A 240 -9.13 -5.37 1.55
CA LYS A 240 -10.09 -5.62 0.47
C LYS A 240 -9.43 -6.21 -0.77
N PRO A 241 -10.12 -7.06 -1.53
CA PRO A 241 -9.63 -7.54 -2.82
C PRO A 241 -9.43 -6.39 -3.81
N CYS A 242 -8.23 -6.28 -4.39
CA CYS A 242 -7.87 -5.16 -5.26
C CYS A 242 -7.05 -5.58 -6.50
N LEU A 243 -6.78 -6.87 -6.70
CA LEU A 243 -6.04 -7.37 -7.88
C LEU A 243 -6.70 -6.96 -9.20
N HIS A 244 -8.01 -7.09 -9.27
CA HIS A 244 -8.81 -6.73 -10.44
C HIS A 244 -9.00 -5.23 -10.66
N LEU A 245 -8.65 -4.41 -9.66
CA LEU A 245 -8.70 -2.95 -9.71
C LEU A 245 -7.34 -2.36 -10.10
N THR A 246 -6.24 -3.06 -9.81
CA THR A 246 -4.88 -2.52 -9.87
C THR A 246 -4.53 -1.92 -11.23
N TYR A 247 -4.88 -2.58 -12.34
CA TYR A 247 -4.62 -2.06 -13.69
C TYR A 247 -5.30 -0.70 -13.91
N GLU A 248 -6.62 -0.63 -13.66
CA GLU A 248 -7.40 0.62 -13.78
C GLU A 248 -6.93 1.70 -12.80
N MET A 249 -6.54 1.31 -11.59
CA MET A 249 -6.02 2.24 -10.59
C MET A 249 -4.71 2.90 -11.06
N TRP A 250 -3.83 2.17 -11.75
CA TRP A 250 -2.59 2.72 -12.32
C TRP A 250 -2.90 3.74 -13.41
N ASP A 251 -3.73 3.37 -14.39
CA ASP A 251 -4.10 4.25 -15.51
C ASP A 251 -4.77 5.54 -15.00
N MET A 252 -5.77 5.40 -14.13
CA MET A 252 -6.46 6.55 -13.53
C MET A 252 -5.56 7.41 -12.65
N MET A 253 -4.60 6.80 -11.94
CA MET A 253 -3.64 7.54 -11.12
C MET A 253 -2.72 8.38 -12.00
N ILE A 254 -2.18 7.81 -13.09
CA ILE A 254 -1.29 8.53 -14.01
C ILE A 254 -2.02 9.70 -14.67
N GLU A 255 -3.25 9.50 -15.14
CA GLU A 255 -4.06 10.57 -15.72
C GLU A 255 -4.34 11.69 -14.71
N LYS A 256 -4.69 11.37 -13.46
CA LYS A 256 -4.88 12.38 -12.42
C LYS A 256 -3.59 13.14 -12.08
N VAL A 257 -2.44 12.46 -12.06
CA VAL A 257 -1.14 13.12 -11.89
C VAL A 257 -0.89 14.10 -13.04
N LYS A 258 -1.17 13.68 -14.29
CA LYS A 258 -1.06 14.52 -15.48
C LYS A 258 -1.94 15.76 -15.38
N GLU A 259 -3.21 15.60 -15.04
CA GLU A 259 -4.17 16.70 -14.90
C GLU A 259 -3.69 17.75 -13.90
N VAL A 260 -3.18 17.33 -12.74
CA VAL A 260 -2.67 18.26 -11.73
C VAL A 260 -1.44 19.02 -12.22
N ILE A 261 -0.49 18.33 -12.85
CA ILE A 261 0.74 18.94 -13.37
C ILE A 261 0.41 19.93 -14.50
N TYR A 262 -0.40 19.52 -15.48
CA TYR A 262 -0.78 20.36 -16.62
C TYR A 262 -1.54 21.60 -16.16
N ARG A 263 -2.45 21.45 -15.19
CA ARG A 263 -3.17 22.58 -14.59
C ARG A 263 -2.23 23.61 -13.95
N LYS A 264 -1.17 23.15 -13.29
CA LYS A 264 -0.19 24.03 -12.61
C LYS A 264 0.77 24.68 -13.59
N GLU A 265 1.12 23.98 -14.66
CA GLU A 265 1.97 24.50 -15.75
C GLU A 265 1.18 25.35 -16.77
N GLY A 266 -0.15 25.31 -16.71
CA GLY A 266 -1.03 26.04 -17.64
C GLY A 266 -1.06 25.44 -19.04
N LEU A 267 -0.89 24.13 -19.14
CA LEU A 267 -0.78 23.38 -20.40
C LEU A 267 -2.10 22.78 -20.84
N GLU A 268 -2.32 22.77 -22.15
CA GLU A 268 -3.42 22.07 -22.81
C GLU A 268 -3.11 20.57 -22.99
N PRO A 269 -4.11 19.68 -23.16
CA PRO A 269 -3.91 18.22 -23.19
C PRO A 269 -2.97 17.69 -24.28
N HIS A 270 -2.74 18.49 -25.33
CA HIS A 270 -1.89 18.15 -26.48
C HIS A 270 -0.46 18.67 -26.34
N GLU A 271 -0.19 19.52 -25.35
CA GLU A 271 1.15 20.05 -25.08
C GLU A 271 1.99 19.03 -24.29
N GLU A 272 3.31 19.15 -24.40
CA GLU A 272 4.25 18.27 -23.69
C GLU A 272 4.83 18.99 -22.47
N SER A 273 4.81 18.32 -21.32
CA SER A 273 5.46 18.78 -20.10
C SER A 273 6.72 17.95 -19.85
N PRO A 274 7.93 18.55 -19.83
CA PRO A 274 9.16 17.85 -19.47
C PRO A 274 9.10 17.27 -18.05
N PHE A 275 8.46 17.98 -17.11
CA PHE A 275 8.30 17.53 -15.74
C PHE A 275 7.35 16.32 -15.66
N PHE A 276 6.18 16.39 -16.31
CA PHE A 276 5.28 15.25 -16.38
C PHE A 276 5.96 14.06 -17.07
N SER A 277 6.71 14.28 -18.14
CA SER A 277 7.44 13.21 -18.83
C SER A 277 8.40 12.49 -17.89
N ALA A 278 9.20 13.24 -17.12
CA ALA A 278 10.10 12.66 -16.12
C ALA A 278 9.36 11.87 -15.03
N VAL A 279 8.24 12.39 -14.52
CA VAL A 279 7.40 11.70 -13.52
C VAL A 279 6.75 10.45 -14.12
N ASN A 280 6.19 10.57 -15.32
CA ASN A 280 5.53 9.49 -16.05
C ASN A 280 6.51 8.36 -16.38
N ASP A 281 7.73 8.67 -16.81
CA ASP A 281 8.78 7.68 -17.05
C ASP A 281 9.08 6.86 -15.78
N VAL A 282 9.12 7.50 -14.61
CA VAL A 282 9.26 6.77 -13.33
C VAL A 282 8.05 5.88 -13.07
N LEU A 283 6.83 6.40 -13.24
CA LEU A 283 5.60 5.64 -12.98
C LEU A 283 5.48 4.44 -13.92
N ILE A 284 5.67 4.63 -15.23
CA ILE A 284 5.64 3.60 -16.25
C ILE A 284 6.75 2.58 -16.02
N PHE A 285 7.99 3.00 -15.76
CA PHE A 285 9.08 2.08 -15.46
C PHE A 285 8.77 1.17 -14.26
N ARG A 286 8.10 1.70 -13.24
CA ARG A 286 7.68 0.94 -12.06
C ARG A 286 6.48 0.04 -12.40
N TRP A 287 5.54 0.52 -13.19
CA TRP A 287 4.40 -0.25 -13.66
C TRP A 287 4.83 -1.42 -14.54
N THR A 288 5.66 -1.23 -15.58
CA THR A 288 6.16 -2.32 -16.44
C THR A 288 6.90 -3.40 -15.66
N LYS A 289 7.56 -3.03 -14.55
CA LYS A 289 8.25 -4.00 -13.67
C LYS A 289 7.35 -4.70 -12.68
N SER A 290 6.14 -4.19 -12.44
CA SER A 290 5.22 -4.70 -11.43
C SER A 290 3.92 -5.27 -11.98
N SER A 291 3.52 -4.85 -13.18
CA SER A 291 2.45 -5.43 -13.94
C SER A 291 2.76 -6.89 -14.21
N THR A 292 1.75 -7.72 -14.04
CA THR A 292 1.86 -9.15 -14.26
C THR A 292 0.67 -9.58 -15.09
N PRO A 293 0.78 -10.70 -15.84
CA PRO A 293 -0.34 -11.25 -16.57
C PRO A 293 -1.60 -11.43 -15.70
N LEU A 294 -1.41 -11.67 -14.39
CA LEU A 294 -2.47 -11.88 -13.44
C LEU A 294 -3.31 -10.63 -13.17
N HIS A 295 -2.68 -9.44 -13.14
CA HIS A 295 -3.40 -8.16 -13.07
C HIS A 295 -4.34 -7.99 -14.27
N CYS A 296 -3.86 -8.28 -15.48
CA CYS A 296 -4.64 -8.16 -16.72
C CYS A 296 -5.77 -9.19 -16.80
N LEU A 297 -5.53 -10.43 -16.35
CA LEU A 297 -6.57 -11.45 -16.25
C LEU A 297 -7.63 -11.07 -15.22
N ALA A 298 -7.23 -10.63 -14.02
CA ALA A 298 -8.17 -10.21 -12.98
C ALA A 298 -9.00 -9.00 -13.43
N HIS A 299 -8.37 -8.01 -14.08
CA HIS A 299 -9.05 -6.88 -14.70
C HIS A 299 -10.04 -7.35 -15.78
N SER A 300 -9.65 -8.28 -16.65
CA SER A 300 -10.55 -8.89 -17.65
C SER A 300 -11.74 -9.63 -17.05
N LEU A 301 -11.70 -10.02 -15.78
CA LEU A 301 -12.80 -10.73 -15.13
C LEU A 301 -13.73 -9.79 -14.37
N ASN A 302 -13.48 -8.48 -14.37
CA ASN A 302 -14.38 -7.52 -13.75
C ASN A 302 -15.54 -7.16 -14.71
N PRO A 303 -16.80 -7.51 -14.39
CA PRO A 303 -17.94 -7.26 -15.28
C PRO A 303 -18.21 -5.79 -15.54
N LYS A 304 -17.86 -4.89 -14.61
CA LYS A 304 -18.05 -3.44 -14.71
C LYS A 304 -17.37 -2.86 -15.94
N TYR A 305 -16.20 -3.39 -16.30
CA TYR A 305 -15.38 -2.87 -17.41
C TYR A 305 -15.94 -3.20 -18.81
N TYR A 306 -17.07 -3.91 -18.87
CA TYR A 306 -17.81 -4.19 -20.10
C TYR A 306 -19.08 -3.33 -20.23
N THR A 307 -19.32 -2.43 -19.28
CA THR A 307 -20.49 -1.54 -19.29
C THR A 307 -20.21 -0.28 -20.10
N GLN A 308 -21.24 0.22 -20.79
CA GLN A 308 -21.12 1.47 -21.54
C GLN A 308 -20.82 2.66 -20.62
N ALA A 309 -21.37 2.65 -19.40
CA ALA A 309 -21.13 3.69 -18.41
C ALA A 309 -19.63 3.82 -18.10
N TRP A 310 -18.95 2.72 -17.79
CA TRP A 310 -17.51 2.74 -17.51
C TRP A 310 -16.67 3.09 -18.74
N ILE A 311 -17.01 2.56 -19.93
CA ILE A 311 -16.28 2.83 -21.18
C ILE A 311 -16.35 4.32 -21.55
N SER A 312 -17.51 4.96 -21.34
CA SER A 312 -17.72 6.37 -21.69
C SER A 312 -17.15 7.38 -20.69
N GLU A 313 -16.68 6.95 -19.51
CA GLU A 313 -16.08 7.85 -18.51
C GLU A 313 -14.77 8.49 -18.99
N VAL A 314 -13.95 7.77 -19.76
CA VAL A 314 -12.66 8.26 -20.25
C VAL A 314 -12.57 8.12 -21.77
N PRO A 315 -12.27 9.20 -22.51
CA PRO A 315 -12.10 9.14 -23.96
C PRO A 315 -11.04 8.11 -24.37
N GLY A 316 -11.37 7.26 -25.34
CA GLY A 316 -10.44 6.26 -25.87
C GLY A 316 -10.32 4.98 -25.03
N ARG A 317 -10.97 4.91 -23.86
CA ARG A 317 -11.05 3.70 -23.05
C ARG A 317 -11.74 2.57 -23.81
N GLN A 318 -11.23 1.36 -23.66
CA GLN A 318 -11.76 0.17 -24.32
C GLN A 318 -12.11 -0.91 -23.29
N ALA A 319 -13.08 -1.75 -23.63
CA ALA A 319 -13.36 -2.94 -22.83
C ALA A 319 -12.15 -3.90 -22.84
N PRO A 320 -11.91 -4.68 -21.77
CA PRO A 320 -10.71 -5.53 -21.64
C PRO A 320 -10.50 -6.58 -22.75
N HIS A 321 -11.54 -6.91 -23.51
CA HIS A 321 -11.47 -7.86 -24.63
C HIS A 321 -11.08 -7.20 -25.96
N MET A 322 -11.15 -5.87 -26.04
CA MET A 322 -10.78 -5.07 -27.21
C MET A 322 -9.37 -4.49 -27.05
N ASP A 323 -8.91 -4.32 -25.81
CA ASP A 323 -7.54 -3.93 -25.51
C ASP A 323 -6.56 -5.08 -25.83
N GLN A 324 -5.55 -4.76 -26.65
CA GLN A 324 -4.58 -5.73 -27.15
C GLN A 324 -3.62 -6.21 -26.06
N GLU A 325 -3.09 -5.29 -25.23
CA GLU A 325 -2.15 -5.62 -24.15
C GLU A 325 -2.84 -6.53 -23.12
N ILE A 326 -4.02 -6.10 -22.65
CA ILE A 326 -4.80 -6.88 -21.68
C ILE A 326 -5.16 -8.26 -22.25
N SER A 327 -5.46 -8.33 -23.55
CA SER A 327 -5.77 -9.59 -24.20
C SER A 327 -4.59 -10.54 -24.34
N ASP A 328 -3.41 -10.03 -24.68
CA ASP A 328 -2.20 -10.84 -24.81
C ASP A 328 -1.75 -11.40 -23.46
N GLU A 329 -1.79 -10.56 -22.42
CA GLU A 329 -1.45 -10.93 -21.04
C GLU A 329 -2.46 -11.92 -20.43
N ARG A 330 -3.77 -11.72 -20.67
CA ARG A 330 -4.80 -12.70 -20.30
C ARG A 330 -4.54 -14.05 -20.98
N ASN A 331 -4.23 -14.04 -22.27
CA ASN A 331 -3.94 -15.27 -23.01
C ASN A 331 -2.64 -15.94 -22.52
N ALA A 332 -1.66 -15.15 -22.04
CA ALA A 332 -0.46 -15.68 -21.40
C ALA A 332 -0.81 -16.43 -20.11
N CYS A 333 -1.74 -15.92 -19.29
CA CYS A 333 -2.27 -16.65 -18.14
C CYS A 333 -2.90 -17.98 -18.54
N PHE A 334 -3.74 -18.00 -19.57
CA PHE A 334 -4.40 -19.23 -20.02
C PHE A 334 -3.38 -20.28 -20.50
N ARG A 335 -2.35 -19.86 -21.24
CA ARG A 335 -1.26 -20.76 -21.66
C ARG A 335 -0.49 -21.29 -20.45
N ARG A 336 -0.36 -20.49 -19.40
CA ARG A 336 0.33 -20.89 -18.17
C ARG A 336 -0.48 -21.88 -17.34
N PHE A 337 -1.79 -21.68 -17.22
CA PHE A 337 -2.68 -22.64 -16.57
C PHE A 337 -2.82 -23.95 -17.34
N TYR A 338 -2.78 -23.89 -18.68
CA TYR A 338 -2.91 -25.05 -19.57
C TYR A 338 -1.74 -25.12 -20.57
N PRO A 339 -0.53 -25.54 -20.15
CA PRO A 339 0.69 -25.50 -20.98
C PRO A 339 0.59 -26.34 -22.25
N HIS A 340 -0.15 -27.43 -22.19
CA HIS A 340 -0.37 -28.35 -23.31
C HIS A 340 -1.64 -28.01 -24.11
N GLY A 341 -2.33 -26.92 -23.76
CA GLY A 341 -3.64 -26.58 -24.31
C GLY A 341 -4.68 -27.67 -24.06
N GLY A 342 -5.52 -27.92 -25.06
CA GLY A 342 -6.51 -29.00 -25.04
C GLY A 342 -7.95 -28.53 -24.85
N PRO A 343 -8.89 -29.49 -24.71
CA PRO A 343 -10.32 -29.20 -24.60
C PRO A 343 -10.66 -28.23 -23.47
N GLU A 344 -10.01 -28.37 -22.32
CA GLU A 344 -10.21 -27.51 -21.14
C GLU A 344 -9.85 -26.05 -21.41
N MET A 345 -8.73 -25.80 -22.10
CA MET A 345 -8.32 -24.44 -22.48
C MET A 345 -9.30 -23.84 -23.50
N ASN A 346 -9.77 -24.64 -24.46
CA ASN A 346 -10.73 -24.19 -25.47
C ASN A 346 -12.09 -23.85 -24.84
N GLU A 347 -12.53 -24.68 -23.90
CA GLU A 347 -13.73 -24.43 -23.10
C GLU A 347 -13.59 -23.12 -22.30
N LEU A 348 -12.46 -22.91 -21.62
CA LEU A 348 -12.20 -21.69 -20.88
C LEU A 348 -12.26 -20.44 -21.78
N LYS A 349 -11.65 -20.50 -22.97
CA LYS A 349 -11.70 -19.40 -23.95
C LYS A 349 -13.12 -19.15 -24.46
N GLN A 350 -13.90 -20.20 -24.71
CA GLN A 350 -15.29 -20.06 -25.14
C GLN A 350 -16.16 -19.44 -24.04
N GLN A 351 -15.97 -19.88 -22.79
CA GLN A 351 -16.63 -19.30 -21.64
C GLN A 351 -16.28 -17.82 -21.47
N PHE A 352 -15.00 -17.45 -21.66
CA PHE A 352 -14.57 -16.06 -21.62
C PHE A 352 -15.19 -15.24 -22.75
N ALA A 353 -15.23 -15.76 -23.97
CA ALA A 353 -15.87 -15.09 -25.10
C ALA A 353 -17.37 -14.84 -24.85
N ASN A 354 -18.08 -15.84 -24.30
CA ASN A 354 -19.49 -15.69 -23.92
C ASN A 354 -19.66 -14.61 -22.85
N PHE A 355 -18.78 -14.55 -21.84
CA PHE A 355 -18.82 -13.51 -20.82
C PHE A 355 -18.55 -12.11 -21.37
N SER A 356 -17.48 -11.96 -22.16
CA SER A 356 -16.99 -10.67 -22.64
C SER A 356 -17.89 -10.04 -23.70
N LEU A 357 -18.54 -10.87 -24.52
CA LEU A 357 -19.41 -10.43 -25.60
C LEU A 357 -20.90 -10.43 -25.22
N MET A 358 -21.22 -10.59 -23.93
CA MET A 358 -22.61 -10.75 -23.45
C MET A 358 -23.34 -11.83 -24.25
N GLY A 359 -22.67 -12.95 -24.48
CA GLY A 359 -23.16 -14.11 -25.23
C GLY A 359 -24.05 -15.03 -24.38
N PRO A 360 -24.24 -16.28 -24.84
CA PRO A 360 -25.10 -17.25 -24.15
C PRO A 360 -24.74 -17.41 -22.67
N GLY A 361 -25.76 -17.29 -21.81
CA GLY A 361 -25.61 -17.40 -20.35
C GLY A 361 -25.25 -16.09 -19.64
N PHE A 362 -24.95 -15.01 -20.38
CA PHE A 362 -24.59 -13.69 -19.84
C PHE A 362 -25.39 -12.53 -20.45
N ASN A 363 -26.30 -12.83 -21.38
CA ASN A 363 -27.14 -11.88 -22.11
C ASN A 363 -28.49 -11.58 -21.45
N GLY A 364 -28.75 -12.13 -20.27
CA GLY A 364 -29.95 -11.83 -19.49
C GLY A 364 -29.96 -10.39 -18.99
N PHE A 365 -31.15 -9.81 -18.83
CA PHE A 365 -31.33 -8.44 -18.33
C PHE A 365 -30.63 -8.23 -16.99
N ASP A 366 -30.93 -9.07 -15.98
CA ASP A 366 -30.32 -9.00 -14.65
C ASP A 366 -28.80 -9.12 -14.71
N SER A 367 -28.28 -10.05 -15.52
CA SER A 367 -26.84 -10.25 -15.73
C SER A 367 -26.16 -9.00 -16.27
N ILE A 368 -26.82 -8.24 -17.14
CA ILE A 368 -26.26 -7.00 -17.73
C ILE A 368 -26.36 -5.83 -16.74
N GLU A 369 -27.51 -5.66 -16.08
CA GLU A 369 -27.74 -4.57 -15.11
C GLU A 369 -26.81 -4.72 -13.89
N ASP A 370 -26.66 -5.93 -13.38
CA ASP A 370 -25.87 -6.21 -12.20
C ASP A 370 -24.36 -5.96 -12.40
N ARG A 371 -23.86 -5.84 -13.65
CA ARG A 371 -22.43 -5.61 -13.93
C ARG A 371 -21.90 -4.32 -13.32
N SER A 372 -22.75 -3.30 -13.22
CA SER A 372 -22.40 -2.00 -12.63
C SER A 372 -22.80 -1.87 -11.16
N LEU A 373 -23.68 -2.75 -10.67
CA LEU A 373 -24.27 -2.64 -9.34
C LEU A 373 -23.58 -3.55 -8.31
N LEU A 374 -23.20 -4.76 -8.72
CA LEU A 374 -22.65 -5.76 -7.82
C LEU A 374 -21.12 -5.72 -7.82
N GLU A 375 -20.55 -6.09 -6.67
CA GLU A 375 -19.12 -6.37 -6.60
C GLU A 375 -18.77 -7.54 -7.53
N PRO A 376 -17.61 -7.51 -8.22
CA PRO A 376 -17.28 -8.49 -9.25
C PRO A 376 -17.41 -9.93 -8.77
N LYS A 377 -16.96 -10.22 -7.55
CA LYS A 377 -17.07 -11.57 -6.94
C LYS A 377 -18.52 -12.01 -6.77
N GLN A 378 -19.42 -11.10 -6.34
CA GLN A 378 -20.84 -11.40 -6.17
C GLN A 378 -21.51 -11.66 -7.51
N TRP A 379 -21.18 -10.86 -8.53
CA TRP A 379 -21.69 -11.04 -9.88
C TRP A 379 -21.34 -12.42 -10.44
N TRP A 380 -20.08 -12.87 -10.30
CA TRP A 380 -19.67 -14.23 -10.68
C TRP A 380 -20.32 -15.33 -9.82
N GLY A 381 -20.67 -15.01 -8.58
CA GLY A 381 -21.44 -15.89 -7.70
C GLY A 381 -22.83 -16.19 -8.27
N ILE A 382 -23.53 -15.17 -8.76
CA ILE A 382 -24.92 -15.24 -9.25
C ILE A 382 -24.97 -15.70 -10.72
N HIS A 383 -24.24 -15.01 -11.60
CA HIS A 383 -24.37 -15.15 -13.05
C HIS A 383 -23.33 -16.09 -13.68
N GLY A 384 -22.30 -16.49 -12.92
CA GLY A 384 -21.19 -17.31 -13.42
C GLY A 384 -21.50 -18.78 -13.68
N ASN A 385 -22.71 -19.27 -13.38
CA ASN A 385 -23.07 -20.70 -13.50
C ASN A 385 -22.94 -21.25 -14.93
N SER A 386 -23.14 -20.40 -15.93
CA SER A 386 -23.00 -20.74 -17.36
C SER A 386 -21.54 -20.91 -17.80
N ALA A 387 -20.57 -20.60 -16.93
CA ALA A 387 -19.14 -20.65 -17.21
C ALA A 387 -18.35 -21.22 -16.01
N PRO A 388 -18.49 -22.52 -15.69
CA PRO A 388 -17.94 -23.10 -14.47
C PRO A 388 -16.41 -23.02 -14.36
N ALA A 389 -15.68 -23.21 -15.46
CA ALA A 389 -14.22 -23.14 -15.47
C ALA A 389 -13.73 -21.70 -15.25
N LEU A 390 -14.32 -20.75 -15.95
CA LEU A 390 -14.00 -19.33 -15.84
C LEU A 390 -14.41 -18.76 -14.48
N ARG A 391 -15.61 -19.12 -13.98
CA ARG A 391 -16.10 -18.74 -12.65
C ARG A 391 -15.13 -19.19 -11.56
N THR A 392 -14.59 -20.41 -11.68
CA THR A 392 -13.61 -20.92 -10.72
C THR A 392 -12.35 -20.06 -10.68
N ILE A 393 -11.89 -19.55 -11.82
CA ILE A 393 -10.75 -18.63 -11.89
C ILE A 393 -11.15 -17.24 -11.36
N ALA A 394 -12.31 -16.72 -11.74
CA ALA A 394 -12.80 -15.42 -11.31
C ALA A 394 -12.96 -15.34 -9.79
N LEU A 395 -13.61 -16.31 -9.16
CA LEU A 395 -13.78 -16.32 -7.69
C LEU A 395 -12.43 -16.39 -6.95
N LYS A 396 -11.43 -17.07 -7.53
CA LYS A 396 -10.07 -17.09 -7.00
C LYS A 396 -9.41 -15.71 -7.10
N LEU A 397 -9.40 -15.10 -8.29
CA LEU A 397 -8.66 -13.85 -8.57
C LEU A 397 -9.33 -12.58 -8.03
N LEU A 398 -10.65 -12.53 -8.03
CA LEU A 398 -11.40 -11.36 -7.58
C LEU A 398 -11.42 -11.22 -6.06
N GLY A 399 -11.00 -12.25 -5.32
CA GLY A 399 -10.80 -12.22 -3.89
C GLY A 399 -9.38 -11.80 -3.46
N GLN A 400 -8.49 -11.51 -4.41
CA GLN A 400 -7.07 -11.37 -4.12
C GLN A 400 -6.65 -9.91 -3.84
N PRO A 401 -5.75 -9.69 -2.87
CA PRO A 401 -5.08 -8.41 -2.66
C PRO A 401 -3.84 -8.29 -3.57
N THR A 402 -3.22 -7.11 -3.57
CA THR A 402 -1.98 -6.82 -4.32
C THR A 402 -0.83 -6.31 -3.47
N SER A 403 -1.01 -6.29 -2.15
CA SER A 403 -0.03 -5.78 -1.21
C SER A 403 0.49 -6.85 -0.26
N SER A 404 1.79 -6.82 0.00
CA SER A 404 2.41 -7.56 1.10
C SER A 404 2.41 -6.81 2.44
N SER A 405 1.79 -5.63 2.49
CA SER A 405 1.77 -4.74 3.66
C SER A 405 1.08 -5.33 4.88
N TYR A 406 0.21 -6.32 4.68
CA TYR A 406 -0.37 -7.15 5.74
C TYR A 406 0.66 -7.70 6.73
N SER A 407 1.82 -8.11 6.22
CA SER A 407 2.89 -8.68 7.03
C SER A 407 3.62 -7.66 7.91
N GLU A 408 3.45 -6.36 7.63
CA GLU A 408 4.15 -5.24 8.26
C GLU A 408 3.44 -4.79 9.53
N ARG A 409 2.11 -4.84 9.54
CA ARG A 409 1.29 -4.55 10.73
C ARG A 409 1.54 -5.56 11.86
N ASN A 410 2.19 -6.69 11.56
CA ASN A 410 2.52 -7.74 12.53
C ASN A 410 3.81 -7.46 13.32
N TRP A 411 4.63 -6.49 12.89
CA TRP A 411 5.92 -6.18 13.49
C TRP A 411 5.80 -5.46 14.84
N SER A 412 4.80 -4.60 14.98
CA SER A 412 4.44 -3.96 16.24
C SER A 412 4.05 -5.00 17.31
N THR A 413 3.33 -6.06 16.93
CA THR A 413 2.98 -7.17 17.83
C THR A 413 4.21 -7.94 18.31
N TYR A 414 5.19 -8.17 17.43
CA TYR A 414 6.45 -8.75 17.85
C TYR A 414 7.16 -7.88 18.90
N GLY A 415 7.17 -6.56 18.68
CA GLY A 415 7.65 -5.59 19.67
C GLY A 415 6.93 -5.69 21.02
N MET A 416 5.64 -6.04 21.06
CA MET A 416 4.89 -6.22 22.31
C MET A 416 5.19 -7.55 23.01
N ILE A 417 5.25 -8.65 22.25
CA ILE A 417 5.50 -9.98 22.79
C ILE A 417 6.95 -10.15 23.23
N HIS A 418 7.88 -9.50 22.52
CA HIS A 418 9.30 -9.57 22.75
C HIS A 418 9.93 -8.16 22.71
N ASN A 419 9.80 -7.43 23.82
CA ASN A 419 10.45 -6.13 24.06
C ASN A 419 11.66 -6.24 24.99
N THR A 420 12.31 -5.11 25.22
CA THR A 420 13.40 -4.93 26.19
C THR A 420 13.06 -5.40 27.60
N LEU A 421 11.79 -5.35 28.02
CA LEU A 421 11.31 -5.82 29.32
C LEU A 421 11.01 -7.34 29.33
N ARG A 422 10.63 -7.92 28.19
CA ARG A 422 10.23 -9.34 28.01
C ARG A 422 11.13 -10.04 26.98
N ASN A 423 12.45 -10.02 27.23
CA ASN A 423 13.48 -10.46 26.28
C ASN A 423 14.02 -11.89 26.50
N ARG A 424 13.43 -12.66 27.42
CA ARG A 424 13.89 -14.02 27.81
C ARG A 424 13.09 -15.16 27.19
N LEU A 425 12.23 -14.88 26.21
CA LEU A 425 11.47 -15.92 25.53
C LEU A 425 12.35 -16.60 24.48
N ASN A 426 12.26 -17.93 24.37
CA ASN A 426 12.91 -18.64 23.28
C ASN A 426 12.22 -18.33 21.94
N PRO A 427 12.93 -18.34 20.80
CA PRO A 427 12.37 -17.97 19.50
C PRO A 427 11.09 -18.73 19.15
N ALA A 428 11.08 -20.06 19.34
CA ALA A 428 9.90 -20.90 19.05
C ALA A 428 8.64 -20.46 19.82
N ARG A 429 8.76 -20.10 21.11
CA ARG A 429 7.60 -19.61 21.88
C ARG A 429 7.18 -18.21 21.47
N VAL A 430 8.11 -17.38 21.00
CA VAL A 430 7.76 -16.07 20.42
C VAL A 430 6.96 -16.29 19.13
N GLU A 431 7.41 -17.19 18.26
CA GLU A 431 6.69 -17.55 17.02
C GLU A 431 5.28 -18.06 17.32
N ASP A 432 5.11 -18.97 18.29
CA ASP A 432 3.80 -19.49 18.72
C ASP A 432 2.89 -18.38 19.28
N LEU A 433 3.43 -17.50 20.13
CA LEU A 433 2.66 -16.39 20.70
C LEU A 433 2.22 -15.39 19.64
N VAL A 434 3.09 -15.10 18.67
CA VAL A 434 2.75 -14.25 17.53
C VAL A 434 1.67 -14.92 16.69
N PHE A 435 1.79 -16.21 16.41
CA PHE A 435 0.77 -16.95 15.66
C PHE A 435 -0.60 -16.86 16.32
N VAL A 436 -0.68 -17.12 17.62
CA VAL A 436 -1.95 -17.08 18.37
C VAL A 436 -2.49 -15.66 18.41
N HIS A 437 -1.68 -14.66 18.77
CA HIS A 437 -2.13 -13.28 18.88
C HIS A 437 -2.62 -12.74 17.52
N GLN A 438 -1.87 -12.98 16.44
CA GLN A 438 -2.26 -12.50 15.11
C GLN A 438 -3.55 -13.15 14.62
N ASN A 439 -3.67 -14.46 14.73
CA ASN A 439 -4.88 -15.13 14.25
C ASN A 439 -6.11 -14.77 15.10
N LEU A 440 -5.99 -14.61 16.43
CA LEU A 440 -7.09 -14.11 17.26
C LEU A 440 -7.52 -12.70 16.84
N ARG A 441 -6.56 -11.83 16.56
CA ARG A 441 -6.80 -10.47 16.06
C ARG A 441 -7.53 -10.49 14.72
N LEU A 442 -7.04 -11.25 13.73
CA LEU A 442 -7.68 -11.41 12.43
C LEU A 442 -9.10 -12.01 12.52
N ILE A 443 -9.35 -12.92 13.47
CA ILE A 443 -10.70 -13.45 13.72
C ILE A 443 -11.60 -12.37 14.32
N SER A 444 -11.11 -11.61 15.31
CA SER A 444 -11.89 -10.56 15.96
C SER A 444 -12.35 -9.47 14.99
N ARG A 445 -11.55 -9.16 13.97
CA ARG A 445 -11.88 -8.21 12.90
C ARG A 445 -13.12 -8.57 12.08
N LYS A 446 -13.50 -9.86 12.05
CA LYS A 446 -14.68 -10.34 11.33
C LYS A 446 -15.98 -10.09 12.11
N SER A 447 -15.87 -9.70 13.38
CA SER A 447 -17.03 -9.47 14.24
C SER A 447 -17.66 -8.11 13.97
N PRO A 448 -19.01 -7.99 13.91
CA PRO A 448 -19.68 -6.68 13.82
C PRO A 448 -19.28 -5.73 14.96
N GLU A 449 -18.98 -6.28 16.13
CA GLU A 449 -18.54 -5.56 17.32
C GLU A 449 -17.19 -4.86 17.10
N TYR A 450 -16.32 -5.39 16.24
CA TYR A 450 -15.06 -4.74 15.88
C TYR A 450 -15.26 -3.49 15.00
N ILE A 451 -16.33 -3.43 14.20
CA ILE A 451 -16.60 -2.30 13.31
C ILE A 451 -17.49 -1.26 13.99
N SER A 452 -18.46 -1.72 14.80
CA SER A 452 -19.56 -0.87 15.31
C SER A 452 -19.68 -0.85 16.84
N GLY A 453 -18.85 -1.62 17.55
CA GLY A 453 -18.88 -1.70 19.01
C GLY A 453 -18.11 -0.59 19.71
N PRO A 454 -18.20 -0.52 21.05
CA PRO A 454 -17.49 0.46 21.87
C PRO A 454 -15.96 0.30 21.82
N SER A 455 -15.46 -0.89 21.45
CA SER A 455 -14.05 -1.17 21.17
C SER A 455 -13.77 -1.28 19.66
N ARG A 456 -14.47 -0.48 18.84
CA ARG A 456 -14.26 -0.48 17.39
C ARG A 456 -12.80 -0.18 17.07
N PHE A 457 -12.22 -0.94 16.14
CA PHE A 457 -10.82 -0.74 15.70
C PHE A 457 -9.79 -0.73 16.84
N TRP A 458 -10.04 -1.45 17.94
CA TRP A 458 -9.22 -1.39 19.16
C TRP A 458 -7.72 -1.68 18.98
N ASP A 459 -7.36 -2.39 17.92
CA ASP A 459 -6.02 -2.84 17.57
C ASP A 459 -5.32 -1.89 16.57
N ILE A 460 -6.04 -0.91 16.02
CA ILE A 460 -5.54 0.11 15.09
C ILE A 460 -4.75 1.14 15.90
N GLY A 461 -3.49 1.38 15.50
CA GLY A 461 -2.52 2.17 16.27
C GLY A 461 -1.61 1.35 17.22
N GLY A 462 -1.83 0.03 17.29
CA GLY A 462 -1.09 -0.88 18.16
C GLY A 462 -1.52 -0.77 19.63
N ASP A 463 -1.50 -1.90 20.35
CA ASP A 463 -1.95 -1.99 21.75
C ASP A 463 -0.98 -1.32 22.74
N ARG A 464 -0.66 -0.03 22.55
CA ARG A 464 0.03 0.78 23.54
C ARG A 464 -0.97 1.36 24.53
N TYR A 465 -1.70 0.48 25.19
CA TYR A 465 -2.37 0.84 26.44
C TYR A 465 -1.32 0.73 27.56
N GLU A 466 -1.01 1.87 28.18
CA GLU A 466 -0.23 2.07 29.41
C GLU A 466 1.31 2.14 29.32
N LEU A 467 1.83 3.38 29.45
CA LEU A 467 2.71 3.79 30.55
C LEU A 467 2.89 5.32 30.52
N PHE A 468 1.91 6.03 31.08
CA PHE A 468 1.97 7.47 31.37
C PHE A 468 2.89 7.75 32.57
N VAL A 469 4.21 7.46 32.49
CA VAL A 469 5.17 8.00 33.46
C VAL A 469 6.54 8.22 32.81
N GLY A 470 6.81 9.46 32.40
CA GLY A 470 8.13 10.09 32.46
C GLY A 470 9.21 9.70 31.43
N GLY A 471 9.77 10.72 30.78
CA GLY A 471 11.14 10.68 30.24
C GLY A 471 11.25 10.74 28.73
N ALA A 472 12.20 11.55 28.24
CA ALA A 472 12.37 12.00 26.86
C ALA A 472 12.80 10.93 25.82
N ASP A 473 12.74 9.64 26.14
CA ASP A 473 13.14 8.53 25.25
C ASP A 473 11.95 7.84 24.55
N PHE A 474 10.77 8.48 24.57
CA PHE A 474 9.48 7.93 24.10
C PHE A 474 9.22 8.07 22.59
N LEU A 475 9.97 8.92 21.88
CA LEU A 475 9.61 9.37 20.52
C LEU A 475 10.16 8.51 19.36
N GLU A 476 10.94 7.46 19.62
CA GLU A 476 11.62 6.70 18.55
C GLU A 476 10.86 5.46 18.02
N GLN A 477 9.75 5.04 18.63
CA GLN A 477 9.16 3.73 18.32
C GLN A 477 7.66 3.71 17.98
N ALA A 478 7.06 4.81 17.54
CA ALA A 478 5.72 4.75 16.95
C ALA A 478 5.82 4.30 15.48
N GLU A 479 5.77 2.99 15.24
CA GLU A 479 5.48 2.46 13.90
C GLU A 479 3.99 2.68 13.63
N LEU A 480 3.65 3.82 13.02
CA LEU A 480 2.28 4.11 12.62
C LEU A 480 1.95 3.39 11.31
N SER A 481 0.79 2.71 11.31
CA SER A 481 0.04 2.49 10.09
C SER A 481 -0.22 3.86 9.46
N LEU A 482 -0.01 3.95 8.15
CA LEU A 482 -0.23 5.15 7.37
C LEU A 482 -1.60 5.75 7.73
N ASP A 483 -1.65 7.07 7.94
CA ASP A 483 -2.80 7.85 8.39
C ASP A 483 -4.15 7.25 7.99
N GLU A 484 -4.94 6.82 8.98
CA GLU A 484 -6.30 6.32 8.80
C GLU A 484 -7.28 7.50 9.00
N PRO A 485 -7.93 8.00 7.92
CA PRO A 485 -8.88 9.11 8.02
C PRO A 485 -10.06 8.78 8.94
N GLU A 486 -10.42 7.50 9.01
CA GLU A 486 -11.43 6.96 9.92
C GLU A 486 -11.04 7.14 11.40
N LEU A 487 -9.74 7.11 11.72
CA LEU A 487 -9.23 7.39 13.07
C LEU A 487 -9.18 8.89 13.35
N GLU A 488 -8.91 9.74 12.35
CA GLU A 488 -9.02 11.19 12.50
C GLU A 488 -10.47 11.64 12.66
N ASP A 489 -11.41 11.06 11.89
CA ASP A 489 -12.84 11.29 12.03
C ASP A 489 -13.36 10.79 13.39
N LEU A 490 -12.86 9.63 13.85
CA LEU A 490 -13.13 9.09 15.19
C LEU A 490 -12.65 10.03 16.31
N LEU A 491 -11.43 10.55 16.20
CA LEU A 491 -10.86 11.47 17.18
C LEU A 491 -11.62 12.81 17.18
N ASN A 492 -12.03 13.29 16.01
CA ASN A 492 -12.88 14.48 15.88
C ASN A 492 -14.29 14.25 16.47
N GLU A 493 -14.89 13.05 16.31
CA GLU A 493 -16.15 12.67 16.94
C GLU A 493 -16.04 12.56 18.47
N ILE A 494 -14.92 12.03 18.99
CA ILE A 494 -14.67 11.90 20.43
C ILE A 494 -14.44 13.29 21.07
N GLU A 495 -13.68 14.18 20.42
CA GLU A 495 -13.51 15.57 20.89
C GLU A 495 -14.83 16.37 20.86
N ALA A 496 -15.76 16.02 19.98
CA ALA A 496 -17.10 16.63 19.94
C ALA A 496 -18.03 16.14 21.08
N LEU A 497 -17.69 15.04 21.76
CA LEU A 497 -18.44 14.49 22.89
C LEU A 497 -17.91 14.93 24.27
N ASP A 498 -16.75 15.58 24.32
CA ASP A 498 -16.11 16.07 25.56
C ASP A 498 -16.29 17.59 25.80
N VAL A 499 -17.32 18.20 25.18
CA VAL A 499 -17.79 19.54 25.54
C VAL A 499 -19.08 19.43 26.35
N ASP A 500 -18.92 19.25 27.66
CA ASP A 500 -19.76 19.86 28.70
C ASP A 500 -18.96 20.05 30.00
#